data_AF-A0A3N7H9Y3-F1
#
_entry.id   AF-A0A3N7H9Y3-F1
#
_cell.length_a   1.000
_cell.length_b   1.000
_cell.length_c   1.000
_cell.angle_alpha   90.00
_cell.angle_beta   90.00
_cell.angle_gamma   90.00
#
_symmetry.space_group_name_H-M   'P 1'
#
loop_
_entity.id
_entity.type
_entity.pdbx_description
1 polymer ?
#
loop_
_entity_poly.entity_id
_entity_poly.type
_entity_poly.pdbx_seq_one_letter_code
_entity_poly.pdbx_strand_id
1 'polypeptide(L)' 'GVWGEKMLFGRKYMGTLRVTFVIDEHGTITHIIDKVDNERAAQQVRELLAS' A
#
# COMPACT_ATOMS: atom_id res chain seq x y z
N GLY A 1 -2.83 -6.89 -4.65
CA GLY A 1 -2.39 -5.72 -5.43
C GLY A 1 -3.61 -5.09 -6.08
N VAL A 2 -3.62 -3.77 -6.28
CA VAL A 2 -4.76 -3.05 -6.88
C VAL A 2 -4.46 -2.70 -8.33
N TRP A 3 -5.49 -2.75 -9.17
CA TRP A 3 -5.40 -2.27 -10.55
C TRP A 3 -5.60 -0.76 -10.55
N GLY A 4 -4.60 -0.01 -11.00
CA GLY A 4 -4.65 1.45 -10.99
C GLY A 4 -3.73 2.08 -12.03
N GLU A 5 -3.89 3.39 -12.20
CA GLU A 5 -3.01 4.19 -13.05
C GLU A 5 -1.64 4.32 -12.38
N LYS A 6 -0.59 3.91 -13.10
CA LYS A 6 0.81 4.21 -12.79
C LYS A 6 1.36 5.18 -13.82
N MET A 7 1.98 6.26 -13.37
CA MET A 7 2.71 7.17 -14.26
C MET A 7 4.15 6.67 -14.42
N LEU A 8 4.56 6.40 -15.66
CA LEU A 8 5.93 6.02 -16.00
C LEU A 8 6.45 7.01 -17.04
N PHE A 9 7.43 7.84 -16.67
CA PHE A 9 8.09 8.80 -17.56
C PHE A 9 7.10 9.66 -18.38
N GLY A 10 6.11 10.26 -17.72
CA GLY A 10 5.12 11.13 -18.35
C GLY A 10 4.03 10.41 -19.17
N ARG A 11 4.04 9.08 -19.22
CA ARG A 11 2.99 8.26 -19.85
C ARG A 11 2.20 7.50 -18.77
N LYS A 12 0.88 7.50 -18.90
CA LYS A 12 -0.03 6.78 -18.00
C LYS A 12 -0.16 5.33 -18.47
N TYR A 13 0.10 4.39 -17.57
CA TYR A 13 -0.05 2.96 -17.81
C TYR A 13 -0.92 2.35 -16.72
N MET A 14 -1.89 1.53 -17.11
CA MET A 14 -2.62 0.72 -16.15
C MET A 14 -1.77 -0.49 -15.76
N GLY A 15 -1.68 -0.77 -14.47
CA GLY A 15 -0.93 -1.92 -14.00
C GLY A 15 -1.31 -2.33 -12.58
N THR A 16 -0.74 -3.43 -12.15
CA THR A 16 -0.87 -3.86 -10.76
C THR A 16 0.06 -3.01 -9.89
N LEU A 17 -0.53 -2.26 -8.97
CA LEU A 17 0.18 -1.49 -7.96
C LEU A 17 0.49 -2.40 -6.77
N ARG A 18 1.74 -2.35 -6.30
CA ARG A 18 2.13 -2.95 -5.02
C ARG A 18 1.67 -2.02 -3.92
N VAL A 19 0.70 -2.49 -3.17
CA VAL A 19 0.05 -1.80 -2.05
C VAL A 19 -0.17 -2.82 -0.94
N THR A 20 0.00 -2.40 0.30
CA THR A 20 -0.29 -3.22 1.48
C THR A 20 -1.58 -2.72 2.11
N PHE A 21 -2.51 -3.63 2.39
CA PHE A 21 -3.78 -3.33 3.07
C PHE A 21 -3.71 -3.83 4.49
N VAL A 22 -4.09 -2.97 5.44
CA VAL A 22 -4.33 -3.37 6.82
C VAL A 22 -5.84 -3.51 6.98
N ILE A 23 -6.27 -4.70 7.40
CA ILE A 23 -7.68 -5.09 7.52
C ILE A 23 -7.92 -5.47 8.98
N ASP A 24 -9.02 -4.99 9.54
CA ASP A 24 -9.45 -5.36 10.89
C ASP A 24 -10.21 -6.71 10.92
N GLU A 25 -10.55 -7.16 12.12
CA GLU A 25 -11.28 -8.42 12.34
C GLU A 25 -12.71 -8.43 11.78
N HIS A 26 -13.28 -7.25 11.52
CA HIS A 26 -14.60 -7.07 10.91
C HIS A 26 -14.54 -7.04 9.38
N GLY A 27 -13.35 -7.15 8.78
CA GLY A 27 -13.14 -7.10 7.34
C GLY A 27 -13.10 -5.68 6.77
N THR A 28 -13.00 -4.65 7.61
CA THR A 28 -12.86 -3.26 7.19
C THR A 28 -11.39 -2.93 6.95
N ILE A 29 -11.11 -2.26 5.82
CA ILE A 29 -9.77 -1.75 5.52
C ILE A 29 -9.54 -0.51 6.40
N THR A 30 -8.64 -0.60 7.36
CA THR A 30 -8.30 0.52 8.24
C THR A 30 -7.22 1.41 7.63
N HIS A 31 -6.27 0.81 6.91
CA HIS A 31 -5.16 1.54 6.30
C HIS A 31 -4.72 0.97 4.95
N ILE A 32 -4.20 1.86 4.10
CA ILE A 32 -3.64 1.53 2.78
C ILE A 32 -2.24 2.14 2.71
N ILE A 33 -1.25 1.31 2.40
CA ILE A 33 0.17 1.71 2.27
C ILE A 33 0.58 1.54 0.81
N ASP A 34 0.83 2.65 0.11
CA ASP A 34 1.18 2.70 -1.32
C ASP A 34 2.69 2.77 -1.58
N LYS A 35 3.45 3.39 -0.68
CA LYS A 35 4.92 3.45 -0.69
C LYS A 35 5.49 2.59 0.43
N VAL A 36 5.52 1.28 0.18
CA VAL A 36 6.16 0.33 1.09
C VAL A 36 7.67 0.47 0.99
N ASP A 37 8.32 0.78 2.12
CA ASP A 37 9.76 0.62 2.26
C ASP A 37 10.07 -0.87 2.31
N ASN A 38 10.87 -1.35 1.34
CA ASN A 38 11.21 -2.77 1.24
C ASN A 38 12.03 -3.26 2.42
N GLU A 39 12.93 -2.43 2.95
CA GLU A 39 13.82 -2.82 4.05
C GLU A 39 13.11 -2.72 5.40
N ARG A 40 12.13 -1.81 5.51
CA ARG A 40 11.46 -1.49 6.79
C ARG A 40 9.97 -1.78 6.79
N ALA A 41 9.49 -2.68 5.92
CA ALA A 41 8.07 -3.00 5.80
C ALA A 41 7.40 -3.37 7.13
N ALA A 42 8.07 -4.19 7.97
CA ALA A 42 7.53 -4.59 9.27
C ALA A 42 7.44 -3.43 10.27
N GLN A 43 8.43 -2.54 10.25
CA GLN A 43 8.47 -1.37 11.14
C GLN A 43 7.41 -0.35 10.73
N GLN A 44 7.24 -0.12 9.43
CA GLN A 44 6.24 0.79 8.87
C GLN A 44 4.81 0.39 9.29
N VAL A 45 4.49 -0.91 9.28
CA VAL A 45 3.18 -1.38 9.76
C VAL A 45 3.02 -1.18 11.27
N ARG A 46 4.09 -1.40 12.05
CA ARG A 46 4.06 -1.20 13.51
C ARG A 46 3.84 0.26 13.89
N GLU A 47 4.50 1.18 13.21
CA GLU A 47 4.33 2.63 13.43
C GLU A 47 2.91 3.08 13.09
N LEU A 48 2.34 2.55 12.01
CA LEU A 48 0.98 2.86 11.58
C LEU A 48 -0.10 2.39 12.58
N LEU A 49 0.16 1.30 13.30
CA LEU A 49 -0.74 0.74 14.30
C LEU A 49 -0.52 1.31 15.72
N ALA A 50 0.58 2.02 15.94
CA ALA A 50 0.95 2.57 17.24
C ALA A 50 0.44 4.02 17.47
N SER A 51 -0.12 4.65 16.43
CA SER A 51 -0.74 5.99 16.46
C SER A 51 -2.25 5.91 16.62
#